data_AF-X1JEV5-F1
#
_entry.id   AF-X1JEV5-F1
#
_cell.length_a   1.000
_cell.length_b   1.000
_cell.length_c   1.000
_cell.angle_alpha   90.00
_cell.angle_beta   90.00
_cell.angle_gamma   90.00
#
_symmetry.space_group_name_H-M   'P 1'
#
loop_
_entity.id
_entity.type
_entity.pdbx_description
1 polymer ?
#
loop_
_entity_poly.entity_id
_entity_poly.type
_entity_poly.pdbx_seq_one_letter_code
_entity_poly.pdbx_strand_id
1 'polypeptide(L)' 'MHDQTAEALKGHAADYIEAHFEESEATHIVYRGESLEEVNRTCSSGGNVRALVKGGWGFVSFNNLD' A
#
# COMPACT_ATOMS: atom_id res chain seq x y z
N MET A 1 14.20 -4.18 -1.75
CA MET A 1 12.75 -4.44 -1.73
C MET A 1 12.22 -4.77 -3.12
N HIS A 2 12.43 -3.91 -4.12
CA HIS A 2 12.04 -4.18 -5.51
C HIS A 2 12.51 -5.57 -6.02
N ASP A 3 13.75 -5.96 -5.74
CA ASP A 3 14.29 -7.27 -6.17
C ASP A 3 13.60 -8.45 -5.48
N GLN A 4 13.23 -8.34 -4.21
CA GLN A 4 12.52 -9.39 -3.48
C GLN A 4 11.10 -9.60 -4.03
N THR A 5 10.41 -8.51 -4.35
CA THR A 5 9.10 -8.55 -5.00
C THR A 5 9.22 -9.15 -6.40
N ALA A 6 10.21 -8.74 -7.19
CA ALA A 6 10.44 -9.30 -8.52
C ALA A 6 10.74 -10.80 -8.47
N GLU A 7 11.59 -11.27 -7.55
CA GLU A 7 11.85 -12.70 -7.36
C GLU A 7 10.60 -13.47 -6.92
N ALA A 8 9.81 -12.94 -5.99
CA ALA A 8 8.59 -13.59 -5.50
C ALA A 8 7.53 -13.78 -6.61
N LEU A 9 7.51 -12.88 -7.60
CA LEU A 9 6.58 -12.95 -8.73
C LEU A 9 7.05 -13.85 -9.87
N LYS A 10 8.33 -14.28 -9.89
CA LYS A 10 8.84 -15.18 -10.94
C LYS A 10 8.19 -16.56 -10.86
N GLY A 11 8.09 -17.23 -12.02
CA GLY A 11 7.62 -18.62 -12.12
C GLY A 11 6.11 -18.81 -12.06
N HIS A 12 5.33 -17.73 -11.94
CA HIS A 12 3.88 -17.78 -11.93
C HIS A 12 3.32 -17.70 -13.37
N ALA A 13 2.37 -18.57 -13.71
CA ALA A 13 1.76 -18.64 -15.04
C ALA A 13 0.66 -17.57 -15.24
N ALA A 14 1.00 -16.31 -15.00
CA ALA A 14 0.13 -15.16 -15.21
C ALA A 14 0.57 -14.35 -16.43
N ASP A 15 -0.41 -13.82 -17.15
CA ASP A 15 -0.18 -12.94 -18.31
C ASP A 15 0.38 -11.59 -17.86
N TYR A 16 0.04 -11.16 -16.64
CA TYR A 16 0.54 -9.95 -16.02
C TYR A 16 0.43 -10.05 -14.50
N ILE A 17 1.42 -9.51 -13.79
CA ILE A 17 1.38 -9.36 -12.33
C ILE A 17 1.86 -7.96 -11.98
N GLU A 18 1.16 -7.28 -11.09
CA GLU A 18 1.60 -6.04 -10.46
C GLU A 18 1.60 -6.20 -8.94
N ALA A 19 2.56 -5.54 -8.30
CA ALA A 19 2.58 -5.34 -6.86
C ALA A 19 2.72 -3.84 -6.62
N HIS A 20 1.81 -3.28 -5.84
CA HIS A 20 1.79 -1.88 -5.45
C HIS A 20 1.88 -1.78 -3.93
N PHE A 21 2.74 -0.91 -3.44
CA PHE A 21 2.85 -0.56 -2.04
C PHE A 21 2.94 0.96 -1.93
N GLU A 22 2.20 1.52 -0.98
CA GLU A 22 2.13 2.95 -0.70
C GLU A 22 2.28 3.19 0.80
N GLU A 23 2.98 4.26 1.14
CA GLU A 23 3.02 4.82 2.48
C GLU A 23 2.56 6.27 2.42
N SER A 24 1.70 6.64 3.35
CA SER A 24 1.16 7.99 3.46
C SER A 24 1.36 8.51 4.89
N GLU A 25 1.70 9.79 4.99
CA GLU A 25 1.84 10.48 6.26
C GLU A 25 0.99 11.75 6.24
N ALA A 26 0.20 11.95 7.29
CA ALA A 26 -0.65 13.12 7.45
C ALA A 26 -0.39 13.78 8.81
N THR A 27 -0.33 15.12 8.80
CA THR A 27 -0.28 15.92 10.03
C THR A 27 -1.56 16.73 10.15
N HIS A 28 -2.21 16.65 11.30
CA HIS A 28 -3.46 17.33 11.61
C HIS A 28 -3.24 18.29 12.78
N ILE A 29 -3.54 19.57 12.58
CA ILE A 29 -3.41 20.61 13.61
C ILE A 29 -4.75 21.35 13.69
N VAL A 30 -5.38 21.34 14.86
CA VAL A 30 -6.67 21.99 15.12
C VAL A 30 -6.51 23.08 16.16
N TYR A 31 -7.07 24.25 15.88
CA TYR A 31 -7.18 25.37 16.80
C TYR A 31 -8.65 25.69 17.09
N ARG A 32 -8.92 26.10 18.33
CA ARG A 32 -10.20 26.69 18.76
C ARG A 32 -9.96 28.11 19.23
N GLY A 33 -10.26 29.05 18.36
CA GLY A 33 -9.87 30.45 18.57
C GLY A 33 -8.35 30.56 18.61
N GLU A 34 -7.81 31.15 19.67
CA GLU A 34 -6.36 31.31 19.88
C GLU A 34 -5.72 30.09 20.56
N SER A 35 -6.52 29.11 21.02
CA SER A 35 -6.01 27.91 21.69
C SER A 35 -5.72 26.79 20.69
N LEU A 36 -4.55 26.17 20.81
CA LEU A 36 -4.27 24.88 20.17
C LEU A 36 -5.13 23.80 20.85
N GLU A 37 -5.91 23.07 20.06
CA GLU A 37 -6.81 22.01 20.54
C GLU A 37 -6.20 20.62 20.28
N GLU A 38 -5.64 20.40 19.10
CA GLU A 38 -5.15 19.09 18.68
C GLU A 38 -3.90 19.22 17.80
N VAL A 39 -2.91 18.35 18.03
CA VAL A 39 -1.80 18.10 17.10
C VAL A 39 -1.65 16.59 16.99
N ASN A 40 -1.86 16.06 15.79
CA ASN A 40 -1.75 14.64 15.51
C ASN A 40 -0.91 14.39 14.25
N ARG A 41 -0.22 13.25 14.24
CA ARG A 41 0.49 12.73 13.08
C ARG A 41 0.06 11.28 12.88
N THR A 42 -0.39 10.97 11.68
CA THR A 42 -0.84 9.63 11.30
C THR A 42 0.05 9.13 10.18
N CYS A 43 0.61 7.93 10.36
CA CYS A 43 1.27 7.19 9.30
C CYS A 43 0.39 6.00 8.93
N SER A 44 0.17 5.77 7.64
CA SER A 44 -0.53 4.60 7.11
C SER A 44 0.30 3.97 6.01
N SER A 45 0.34 2.65 5.98
CA SER A 45 0.94 1.88 4.90
C SER A 45 -0.08 0.91 4.35
N GLY A 46 0.11 0.49 3.10
CA GLY A 46 -0.69 -0.56 2.51
C GLY A 46 -0.29 -0.86 1.09
N GLY A 47 -0.84 -1.94 0.56
CA GLY A 47 -0.52 -2.37 -0.77
C GLY A 47 -1.48 -3.41 -1.29
N ASN A 48 -1.28 -3.76 -2.55
CA ASN A 48 -2.00 -4.83 -3.19
C ASN A 48 -1.13 -5.56 -4.21
N VAL A 49 -1.51 -6.80 -4.50
CA VAL A 49 -0.96 -7.59 -5.60
C VAL A 49 -2.12 -8.01 -6.50
N ARG A 50 -1.95 -7.84 -7.81
CA ARG A 50 -2.93 -8.30 -8.80
C ARG A 50 -2.28 -9.19 -9.84
N ALA A 51 -2.99 -10.23 -10.25
CA ALA A 51 -2.55 -11.14 -11.31
C ALA A 51 -3.65 -11.32 -12.36
N LEU A 52 -3.27 -11.23 -13.63
CA LEU A 52 -4.12 -11.49 -14.79
C LEU A 52 -3.80 -12.88 -15.33
N VAL A 53 -4.81 -13.75 -15.44
CA VAL A 53 -4.68 -15.08 -16.04
C VAL A 53 -5.85 -15.33 -16.97
N LYS A 54 -5.58 -15.46 -18.27
CA LYS A 54 -6.58 -15.76 -19.32
C LYS A 54 -7.78 -14.82 -19.29
N GLY A 55 -7.55 -13.55 -19.00
CA GLY A 55 -8.59 -12.51 -18.92
C GLY A 55 -9.27 -12.36 -17.55
N GLY A 56 -8.96 -13.22 -16.57
CA GLY A 56 -9.45 -13.11 -15.19
C GLY A 56 -8.45 -12.43 -14.27
N TRP A 57 -8.94 -11.59 -13.34
CA TRP A 57 -8.13 -10.91 -12.34
C TRP A 57 -8.25 -11.56 -10.96
N GLY A 58 -7.09 -11.85 -10.34
CA GLY A 58 -6.95 -12.11 -8.92
C GLY A 58 -6.40 -10.87 -8.21
N PHE A 59 -6.83 -10.64 -6.97
CA PHE A 59 -6.48 -9.46 -6.17
C PHE A 59 -6.31 -9.83 -4.70
N VAL A 60 -5.27 -9.29 -4.05
CA VAL A 60 -5.10 -9.32 -2.59
C VAL A 60 -4.59 -7.97 -2.11
N SER A 61 -5.03 -7.52 -0.95
CA SER A 61 -4.54 -6.30 -0.28
C SER A 61 -3.98 -6.61 1.10
N PHE A 62 -3.10 -5.73 1.56
CA PHE A 62 -2.44 -5.82 2.86
C PHE A 62 -2.16 -4.41 3.39
N ASN A 63 -2.03 -4.27 4.71
CA ASN A 63 -1.73 -2.99 5.35
C ASN A 63 -0.26 -2.92 5.82
N ASN A 64 0.38 -4.08 5.97
CA ASN A 64 1.71 -4.21 6.55
C ASN A 64 2.55 -5.14 5.67
N LEU A 65 3.88 -5.01 5.74
CA LEU A 65 4.84 -5.83 4.97
C LEU A 65 5.43 -6.99 5.79
N ASP A 66 4.90 -7.20 6.99
CA ASP A 66 5.34 -8.20 7.98
C ASP A 66 4.72 -9.58 7.75
#